data_AF-A0A6L9L9R8-F1
#
_entry.id   AF-A0A6L9L9R8-F1
#
_cell.length_a   1.000
_cell.length_b   1.000
_cell.length_c   1.000
_cell.angle_alpha   90.00
_cell.angle_beta   90.00
_cell.angle_gamma   90.00
#
_symmetry.space_group_name_H-M   'P 1'
#
loop_
_entity.id
_entity.type
_entity.pdbx_description
1 polymer ?
#
loop_
_entity_poly.entity_id
_entity_poly.type
_entity_poly.pdbx_seq_one_letter_code
_entity_poly.pdbx_strand_id
1 'polypeptide(L)'
;MSVIKPILQQPDQIAYFSGANNYCWTYFRDGGKKLLAKPISYIEDQLPAFIRVHKTALVNPSYVTKLYQPPRKKMSGKIYLDSGEVLPVSRRRWDYVVKSLENYTLSTQHSEESSDLTPSHPSKTQTLSVYMLTTHEGSYKLAQKVFQKNCPDYQFHTTDQSVFLPHMLEMLPEAELPTLLLLDARTATRERLSTLHRLKASDKLRSIPVILFVLPTDQAVIDGYMHQANSVISAAPVHGLSDDLLQRICLFWLHMVQLPTAKTTGRFAPFY
;
A
#
# COMPACT_ATOMS: atom_id res chain seq x y z
N MET A 1 -4.09 18.02 -13.56
CA MET A 1 -5.03 16.99 -14.05
C MET A 1 -4.40 15.62 -13.85
N SER A 2 -5.10 14.64 -13.29
CA SER A 2 -4.53 13.32 -12.97
C SER A 2 -4.45 12.43 -14.21
N VAL A 3 -3.25 11.94 -14.55
CA VAL A 3 -2.94 11.06 -15.71
C VAL A 3 -3.66 9.70 -15.65
N ILE A 4 -4.24 9.37 -14.49
CA ILE A 4 -4.92 8.09 -14.23
C ILE A 4 -6.32 8.05 -14.87
N LYS A 5 -7.08 9.15 -14.80
CA LYS A 5 -8.47 9.18 -15.33
C LYS A 5 -8.54 8.89 -16.84
N PRO A 6 -7.68 9.47 -17.70
CA PRO A 6 -7.70 9.18 -19.14
C PRO A 6 -7.41 7.71 -19.47
N ILE A 7 -6.52 7.05 -18.73
CA ILE A 7 -6.13 5.65 -19.00
C ILE A 7 -7.28 4.70 -18.65
N LEU A 8 -8.04 4.98 -17.58
CA LEU A 8 -9.15 4.14 -17.15
C LEU A 8 -10.46 4.39 -17.94
N GLN A 9 -10.51 5.41 -18.80
CA GLN A 9 -11.69 5.72 -19.63
C GLN A 9 -11.87 4.78 -20.84
N GLN A 10 -10.87 3.99 -21.19
CA GLN A 10 -10.92 3.02 -22.30
C GLN A 10 -10.52 1.61 -21.83
N PRO A 11 -11.30 0.99 -20.91
CA PRO A 11 -10.94 -0.29 -20.30
C PRO A 11 -10.85 -1.43 -21.31
N ASP A 12 -11.59 -1.35 -22.42
CA ASP A 12 -11.57 -2.37 -23.47
C ASP A 12 -10.22 -2.51 -24.15
N GLN A 13 -9.38 -1.47 -24.14
CA GLN A 13 -8.03 -1.54 -24.71
C GLN A 13 -6.99 -2.12 -23.74
N ILE A 14 -7.37 -2.39 -22.49
CA ILE A 14 -6.47 -2.87 -21.44
C ILE A 14 -6.64 -4.38 -21.30
N ALA A 15 -5.55 -5.12 -21.50
CA ALA A 15 -5.52 -6.57 -21.38
C ALA A 15 -5.39 -7.00 -19.92
N TYR A 16 -4.44 -6.42 -19.18
CA TYR A 16 -4.23 -6.75 -17.77
C TYR A 16 -3.37 -5.70 -17.05
N PHE A 17 -3.34 -5.81 -15.73
CA PHE A 17 -2.45 -5.07 -14.85
C PHE A 17 -1.53 -6.04 -14.09
N SER A 18 -0.25 -5.68 -14.02
CA SER A 18 0.76 -6.40 -13.23
C SER A 18 1.27 -5.55 -12.08
N GLY A 19 1.37 -6.13 -10.90
CA GLY A 19 1.69 -5.42 -9.67
C GLY A 19 3.18 -5.14 -9.60
N ALA A 20 3.53 -3.87 -9.42
CA ALA A 20 4.89 -3.41 -9.15
C ALA A 20 4.86 -2.68 -7.80
N ASN A 21 4.73 -3.43 -6.71
CA ASN A 21 4.50 -2.91 -5.36
C ASN A 21 3.19 -2.08 -5.27
N ASN A 22 3.29 -0.80 -4.92
CA ASN A 22 2.15 0.13 -4.83
C ASN A 22 1.81 0.80 -6.18
N TYR A 23 2.48 0.35 -7.24
CA TYR A 23 2.22 0.71 -8.61
C TYR A 23 1.68 -0.50 -9.35
N CYS A 24 1.12 -0.27 -10.52
CA CYS A 24 0.86 -1.35 -11.45
C CYS A 24 1.28 -0.95 -12.85
N TRP A 25 1.84 -1.91 -13.57
CA TRP A 25 1.98 -1.85 -15.00
C TRP A 25 0.63 -2.15 -15.63
N THR A 26 0.11 -1.23 -16.41
CA THR A 26 -1.01 -1.44 -17.34
C THR A 26 -0.45 -1.95 -18.65
N TYR A 27 -0.97 -3.07 -19.14
CA TYR A 27 -0.63 -3.63 -20.44
C TYR A 27 -1.84 -3.50 -21.36
N PHE A 28 -1.63 -2.86 -22.50
CA PHE A 28 -2.63 -2.60 -23.51
C PHE A 28 -2.59 -3.70 -24.58
N ARG A 29 -3.70 -3.89 -25.29
CA ARG A 29 -3.83 -4.91 -26.35
C ARG A 29 -2.83 -4.72 -27.49
N ASP A 30 -2.41 -3.48 -27.76
CA ASP A 30 -1.42 -3.14 -28.79
C ASP A 30 0.03 -3.48 -28.39
N GLY A 31 0.23 -4.07 -27.20
CA GLY A 31 1.54 -4.38 -26.64
C GLY A 31 2.19 -3.22 -25.89
N GLY A 32 1.56 -2.05 -25.87
CA GLY A 32 1.99 -0.91 -25.08
C GLY A 32 1.91 -1.19 -23.58
N LYS A 33 2.75 -0.52 -22.78
CA LYS A 33 2.65 -0.55 -21.32
C LYS A 33 2.84 0.82 -20.68
N LYS A 34 2.12 1.08 -19.59
CA LYS A 34 2.24 2.30 -18.79
C LYS A 34 2.29 1.97 -17.31
N LEU A 35 3.06 2.73 -16.54
CA LEU A 35 3.09 2.61 -15.08
C LEU A 35 2.03 3.53 -14.47
N LEU A 36 1.16 2.98 -13.64
CA LEU A 36 0.21 3.74 -12.83
C LEU A 36 0.68 3.82 -11.39
N ALA A 37 0.63 5.03 -10.83
CA ALA A 37 0.88 5.32 -9.42
C ALA A 37 -0.28 4.91 -8.50
N LYS A 38 -0.83 3.72 -8.76
CA LYS A 38 -1.94 3.13 -8.02
C LYS A 38 -1.72 1.62 -7.92
N PRO A 39 -1.97 1.01 -6.76
CA PRO A 39 -1.88 -0.43 -6.59
C PRO A 39 -2.99 -1.10 -7.38
N ILE A 40 -2.83 -2.40 -7.67
CA ILE A 40 -3.88 -3.13 -8.38
C ILE A 40 -5.20 -3.11 -7.62
N SER A 41 -5.21 -3.10 -6.28
CA SER A 41 -6.46 -3.00 -5.51
C SER A 41 -7.24 -1.72 -5.84
N TYR A 42 -6.57 -0.60 -6.04
CA TYR A 42 -7.23 0.63 -6.47
C TYR A 42 -7.83 0.48 -7.87
N ILE A 43 -7.11 -0.17 -8.78
CA ILE A 43 -7.60 -0.40 -10.14
C ILE A 43 -8.79 -1.37 -10.16
N GLU A 44 -8.74 -2.41 -9.32
CA GLU A 44 -9.82 -3.36 -9.08
C GLU A 44 -11.10 -2.64 -8.65
N ASP A 45 -11.00 -1.66 -7.75
CA ASP A 45 -12.15 -0.82 -7.34
C ASP A 45 -12.69 0.07 -8.48
N GLN A 46 -11.83 0.52 -9.40
CA GLN A 46 -12.23 1.38 -10.51
C GLN A 46 -12.74 0.60 -11.74
N LEU A 47 -12.37 -0.68 -11.86
CA LEU A 47 -12.68 -1.53 -13.00
C LEU A 47 -13.29 -2.87 -12.52
N PRO A 48 -14.55 -2.86 -12.04
CA PRO A 48 -15.18 -4.04 -11.46
C PRO A 48 -15.37 -5.20 -12.45
N ALA A 49 -15.34 -4.90 -13.76
CA ALA A 49 -15.36 -5.92 -14.81
C ALA A 49 -14.04 -6.73 -14.92
N PHE A 50 -12.97 -6.27 -14.28
CA PHE A 50 -11.68 -6.96 -14.29
C PHE A 50 -11.60 -7.94 -13.11
N ILE A 51 -10.97 -9.09 -13.34
CA ILE A 51 -10.89 -10.19 -12.37
C ILE A 51 -9.53 -10.21 -11.70
N ARG A 52 -9.52 -10.12 -10.37
CA ARG A 52 -8.29 -10.19 -9.57
C ARG A 52 -7.80 -11.63 -9.44
N VAL A 53 -6.93 -12.06 -10.34
CA VAL A 53 -6.43 -13.45 -10.38
C VAL A 53 -5.27 -13.74 -9.42
N HIS A 54 -4.44 -12.74 -9.11
CA HIS A 54 -3.29 -12.88 -8.20
C HIS A 54 -3.10 -11.65 -7.32
N LYS A 55 -2.23 -11.71 -6.28
CA LYS A 55 -1.84 -10.49 -5.53
C LYS A 55 -1.12 -9.45 -6.40
N THR A 56 -0.57 -9.88 -7.54
CA THR A 56 0.16 -9.04 -8.51
C THR A 56 -0.48 -9.06 -9.90
N ALA A 57 -1.71 -9.56 -10.07
CA ALA A 57 -2.34 -9.60 -11.39
C ALA A 57 -3.84 -9.31 -11.28
N LEU A 58 -4.34 -8.46 -12.17
CA LEU A 58 -5.75 -8.16 -12.43
C LEU A 58 -5.94 -8.21 -13.94
N VAL A 59 -6.89 -9.00 -14.41
CA VAL A 59 -7.02 -9.31 -15.84
C VAL A 59 -8.37 -8.87 -16.37
N ASN A 60 -8.40 -8.40 -17.61
CA ASN A 60 -9.63 -8.23 -18.34
C ASN A 60 -10.07 -9.62 -18.87
N PRO A 61 -11.23 -10.14 -18.46
CA PRO A 61 -11.69 -11.46 -18.86
C PRO A 61 -11.86 -11.64 -20.37
N SER A 62 -12.11 -10.55 -21.12
CA SER A 62 -12.27 -10.55 -22.58
C SER A 62 -11.04 -11.09 -23.33
N TYR A 63 -9.87 -11.03 -22.70
CA TYR A 63 -8.59 -11.44 -23.28
C TYR A 63 -8.09 -12.80 -22.74
N VAL A 64 -8.84 -13.44 -21.86
CA VAL A 64 -8.48 -14.74 -21.30
C VAL A 64 -8.91 -15.85 -22.25
N THR A 65 -7.96 -16.66 -22.71
CA THR A 65 -8.25 -17.77 -23.65
C THR A 65 -8.38 -19.11 -22.94
N LYS A 66 -7.53 -19.37 -21.93
CA LYS A 66 -7.48 -20.65 -21.23
C LYS A 66 -7.19 -20.47 -19.74
N LEU A 67 -7.84 -21.29 -18.92
CA LEU A 67 -7.58 -21.44 -17.50
C LEU A 67 -7.07 -22.87 -17.24
N TYR A 68 -5.92 -22.98 -16.57
CA TYR A 68 -5.34 -24.27 -16.19
C TYR A 68 -5.32 -24.42 -14.68
N GLN A 69 -5.93 -25.52 -14.23
CA GLN A 69 -5.99 -25.88 -12.82
C GLN A 69 -4.61 -26.09 -12.20
N PRO A 70 -4.45 -25.78 -10.90
CA PRO A 70 -3.23 -26.10 -10.19
C PRO A 70 -2.95 -27.61 -10.32
N PRO A 71 -1.74 -28.02 -10.71
CA PRO A 71 -1.40 -29.44 -10.83
C PRO A 71 -1.43 -30.18 -9.48
N ARG A 72 -1.41 -29.44 -8.36
CA ARG A 72 -1.52 -29.93 -6.98
C ARG A 72 -2.26 -28.92 -6.11
N LYS A 73 -2.98 -29.37 -5.06
CA LYS A 73 -3.74 -28.51 -4.11
C LYS A 73 -2.94 -27.36 -3.48
N LYS A 74 -1.60 -27.43 -3.43
CA LYS A 74 -0.72 -26.39 -2.85
C LYS A 74 -0.07 -25.44 -3.86
N MET A 75 -0.31 -25.61 -5.16
CA MET A 75 0.30 -24.77 -6.21
C MET A 75 -0.67 -23.71 -6.75
N SER A 76 -0.14 -22.68 -7.43
CA SER A 76 -0.95 -21.71 -8.18
C SER A 76 -1.45 -22.32 -9.49
N GLY A 77 -2.66 -21.94 -9.91
CA GLY A 77 -3.15 -22.19 -11.26
C GLY A 77 -2.55 -21.18 -12.25
N LYS A 78 -2.94 -21.25 -13.52
CA LYS A 78 -2.47 -20.34 -14.58
C LYS A 78 -3.61 -19.90 -15.49
N ILE A 79 -3.61 -18.64 -15.89
CA ILE A 79 -4.41 -18.15 -17.02
C ILE A 79 -3.50 -17.82 -18.20
N TYR A 80 -4.02 -18.02 -19.41
CA TYR A 80 -3.37 -17.66 -20.66
C TYR A 80 -4.18 -16.55 -21.33
N LEU A 81 -3.49 -15.51 -21.78
CA LEU A 81 -4.08 -14.44 -22.57
C LEU A 81 -3.98 -14.76 -24.07
N ASP A 82 -4.78 -14.09 -24.90
CA ASP A 82 -4.72 -14.20 -26.36
C ASP A 82 -3.39 -13.68 -26.94
N SER A 83 -2.76 -12.72 -26.27
CA SER A 83 -1.43 -12.21 -26.56
C SER A 83 -0.28 -13.18 -26.21
N GLY A 84 -0.59 -14.29 -25.52
CA GLY A 84 0.35 -15.38 -25.19
C GLY A 84 0.95 -15.31 -23.79
N GLU A 85 0.73 -14.24 -23.03
CA GLU A 85 1.20 -14.11 -21.65
C GLU A 85 0.50 -15.09 -20.71
N VAL A 86 1.24 -15.50 -19.68
CA VAL A 86 0.78 -16.46 -18.67
C VAL A 86 0.82 -15.80 -17.30
N LEU A 87 -0.33 -15.66 -16.66
CA LEU A 87 -0.45 -15.06 -15.32
C LEU A 87 -0.81 -16.12 -14.27
N PRO A 88 -0.20 -16.08 -13.07
CA PRO A 88 -0.52 -17.01 -12.01
C PRO A 88 -1.92 -16.73 -11.44
N VAL A 89 -2.60 -17.78 -10.96
CA VAL A 89 -3.85 -17.65 -10.19
C VAL A 89 -3.60 -18.06 -8.75
N SER A 90 -3.89 -17.16 -7.80
CA SER A 90 -3.76 -17.46 -6.38
C SER A 90 -4.73 -18.56 -5.96
N ARG A 91 -4.24 -19.56 -5.22
CA ARG A 91 -5.08 -20.64 -4.64
C ARG A 91 -6.36 -20.15 -3.97
N ARG A 92 -6.22 -19.17 -3.06
CA ARG A 92 -7.35 -18.56 -2.32
C ARG A 92 -8.38 -17.85 -3.21
N ARG A 93 -8.04 -17.60 -4.47
CA ARG A 93 -8.90 -16.96 -5.46
C ARG A 93 -9.35 -17.92 -6.55
N TRP A 94 -8.93 -19.18 -6.51
CA TRP A 94 -9.18 -20.15 -7.57
C TRP A 94 -10.69 -20.28 -7.85
N ASP A 95 -11.47 -20.59 -6.82
CA ASP A 95 -12.92 -20.78 -6.96
C ASP A 95 -13.63 -19.49 -7.40
N TYR A 96 -13.19 -18.33 -6.91
CA TYR A 96 -13.70 -17.03 -7.34
C TYR A 96 -13.39 -16.76 -8.82
N VAL A 97 -12.17 -17.05 -9.27
CA VAL A 97 -11.72 -16.80 -10.65
C VAL A 97 -12.42 -17.73 -11.63
N VAL A 98 -12.55 -19.02 -11.30
CA VAL A 98 -13.32 -19.99 -12.11
C VAL A 98 -14.75 -19.49 -12.30
N LYS A 99 -15.45 -19.22 -11.19
CA LYS A 99 -16.83 -18.70 -11.23
C LYS A 99 -16.94 -17.39 -12.00
N SER A 100 -16.02 -16.46 -11.81
CA SER A 100 -16.06 -15.15 -12.47
C SER A 100 -15.84 -15.26 -13.98
N LEU A 101 -14.99 -16.18 -14.45
CA LEU A 101 -14.76 -16.42 -15.88
C LEU A 101 -15.90 -17.21 -16.54
N GLU A 102 -16.48 -18.19 -15.84
CA GLU A 102 -17.70 -18.88 -16.28
C GLU A 102 -18.86 -17.88 -16.38
N ASN A 103 -19.07 -17.07 -15.34
CA ASN A 103 -20.07 -16.01 -15.33
C ASN A 103 -19.83 -14.97 -16.41
N TYR A 104 -18.60 -14.63 -16.76
CA TYR A 104 -18.29 -13.73 -17.89
C TYR A 104 -18.67 -14.35 -19.25
N THR A 105 -18.44 -15.65 -19.41
CA THR A 105 -18.83 -16.41 -20.61
C THR A 105 -20.36 -16.52 -20.73
N LEU A 106 -21.06 -16.51 -19.60
CA LEU A 106 -22.52 -16.56 -19.51
C LEU A 106 -23.16 -15.15 -19.55
N SER A 107 -22.51 -14.12 -19.01
CA SER A 107 -23.02 -12.73 -18.92
C SER A 107 -22.78 -11.91 -20.18
N THR A 108 -21.88 -12.35 -21.05
CA THR A 108 -21.90 -11.96 -22.47
C THR A 108 -23.23 -12.37 -23.16
N GLN A 109 -24.08 -13.16 -22.49
CA GLN A 109 -25.45 -13.44 -22.94
C GLN A 109 -26.56 -12.77 -22.11
N HIS A 110 -26.35 -12.32 -20.87
CA HIS A 110 -27.38 -11.62 -20.07
C HIS A 110 -26.78 -10.77 -18.93
N SER A 111 -27.16 -9.48 -18.87
CA SER A 111 -26.74 -8.45 -17.90
C SER A 111 -27.69 -8.31 -16.69
N GLU A 112 -27.13 -7.87 -15.54
CA GLU A 112 -27.71 -7.08 -14.40
C GLU A 112 -27.61 -7.64 -12.94
N GLU A 113 -27.10 -6.75 -12.04
CA GLU A 113 -27.38 -6.50 -10.58
C GLU A 113 -26.65 -7.16 -9.36
N SER A 114 -25.94 -6.30 -8.56
CA SER A 114 -25.81 -6.09 -7.06
C SER A 114 -25.53 -7.25 -6.06
N SER A 115 -24.98 -7.17 -4.82
CA SER A 115 -24.37 -6.18 -3.89
C SER A 115 -23.75 -6.87 -2.63
N ASP A 116 -22.67 -6.31 -2.06
CA ASP A 116 -22.26 -6.09 -0.63
C ASP A 116 -21.79 -7.17 0.42
N LEU A 117 -20.95 -6.67 1.36
CA LEU A 117 -20.64 -7.04 2.79
C LEU A 117 -19.21 -7.44 3.24
N THR A 118 -18.88 -6.97 4.46
CA THR A 118 -17.60 -6.77 5.22
C THR A 118 -17.09 -7.95 6.08
N PRO A 119 -15.86 -7.88 6.67
CA PRO A 119 -15.58 -8.61 7.92
C PRO A 119 -14.72 -7.88 8.99
N SER A 120 -14.70 -8.48 10.19
CA SER A 120 -14.40 -7.96 11.53
C SER A 120 -13.02 -8.32 12.14
N HIS A 121 -12.68 -7.63 13.25
CA HIS A 121 -11.45 -7.69 14.08
C HIS A 121 -11.39 -8.84 15.11
N PRO A 122 -10.19 -9.10 15.67
CA PRO A 122 -10.03 -9.22 17.13
C PRO A 122 -8.78 -8.48 17.71
N SER A 123 -8.79 -8.36 19.04
CA SER A 123 -8.09 -7.41 19.93
C SER A 123 -6.87 -7.97 20.69
N LYS A 124 -5.95 -7.08 21.12
CA LYS A 124 -5.39 -6.91 22.50
C LYS A 124 -4.39 -5.74 22.59
N THR A 125 -4.35 -5.12 23.77
CA THR A 125 -3.74 -3.83 24.16
C THR A 125 -2.28 -3.63 23.78
N GLN A 126 -2.04 -2.93 22.66
CA GLN A 126 -0.78 -2.28 22.31
C GLN A 126 -1.04 -0.77 22.33
N THR A 127 -0.13 0.04 22.88
CA THR A 127 -0.22 1.49 22.81
C THR A 127 0.05 1.93 21.37
N LEU A 128 -1.03 2.17 20.62
CA LEU A 128 -0.94 2.60 19.23
C LEU A 128 -0.39 4.03 19.22
N SER A 129 0.79 4.23 18.63
CA SER A 129 1.39 5.56 18.52
C SER A 129 1.89 5.86 17.11
N VAL A 130 1.83 7.14 16.75
CA VAL A 130 2.37 7.71 15.52
C VAL A 130 3.38 8.77 15.88
N TYR A 131 4.56 8.71 15.28
CA TYR A 131 5.60 9.71 15.48
C TYR A 131 5.76 10.57 14.24
N MET A 132 5.80 11.89 14.42
CA MET A 132 6.11 12.85 13.37
C MET A 132 7.40 13.59 13.67
N LEU A 133 8.20 13.81 12.63
CA LEU A 133 9.49 14.46 12.71
C LEU A 133 9.54 15.61 11.70
N THR A 134 9.16 16.82 12.14
CA THR A 134 9.11 18.02 11.30
C THR A 134 9.70 19.22 12.03
N THR A 135 10.35 20.10 11.27
CA THR A 135 10.80 21.40 11.75
C THR A 135 9.76 22.49 11.54
N HIS A 136 8.64 22.19 10.87
CA HIS A 136 7.59 23.16 10.56
C HIS A 136 6.46 23.07 11.61
N GLU A 137 6.46 23.99 12.57
CA GLU A 137 5.52 24.02 13.70
C GLU A 137 4.05 23.94 13.26
N GLY A 138 3.68 24.67 12.21
CA GLY A 138 2.32 24.63 11.66
C GLY A 138 1.92 23.26 11.10
N SER A 139 2.88 22.48 10.60
CA SER A 139 2.61 21.15 10.05
C SER A 139 2.40 20.16 11.19
N TYR A 140 3.17 20.29 12.28
CA TYR A 140 2.98 19.50 13.49
C TYR A 140 1.62 19.79 14.13
N LYS A 141 1.29 21.06 14.39
CA LYS A 141 0.01 21.46 15.00
C LYS A 141 -1.20 20.97 14.19
N LEU A 142 -1.12 21.08 12.86
CA LEU A 142 -2.18 20.57 11.99
C LEU A 142 -2.26 19.04 12.03
N ALA A 143 -1.14 18.34 11.92
CA ALA A 143 -1.10 16.88 12.00
C ALA A 143 -1.64 16.37 13.34
N GLN A 144 -1.23 16.96 14.45
CA GLN A 144 -1.73 16.62 15.79
C GLN A 144 -3.25 16.76 15.86
N LYS A 145 -3.80 17.90 15.39
CA LYS A 145 -5.25 18.14 15.36
C LYS A 145 -5.99 17.12 14.49
N VAL A 146 -5.48 16.82 13.29
CA VAL A 146 -6.10 15.89 12.35
C VAL A 146 -6.07 14.46 12.88
N PHE A 147 -4.94 14.00 13.43
CA PHE A 147 -4.81 12.65 13.97
C PHE A 147 -5.65 12.46 15.24
N GLN A 148 -5.65 13.43 16.16
CA GLN A 148 -6.52 13.35 17.35
C GLN A 148 -8.01 13.29 16.99
N LYS A 149 -8.42 14.04 15.96
CA LYS A 149 -9.82 14.04 15.49
C LYS A 149 -10.21 12.75 14.79
N ASN A 150 -9.37 12.22 13.90
CA ASN A 150 -9.73 11.12 13.00
C ASN A 150 -9.25 9.74 13.48
N CYS A 151 -8.30 9.68 14.41
CA CYS A 151 -7.68 8.46 14.92
C CYS A 151 -7.45 8.56 16.43
N PRO A 152 -8.51 8.70 17.25
CA PRO A 152 -8.39 8.98 18.70
C PRO A 152 -7.67 7.86 19.48
N ASP A 153 -7.67 6.64 18.95
CA ASP A 153 -6.98 5.49 19.56
C ASP A 153 -5.45 5.57 19.44
N TYR A 154 -4.92 6.49 18.62
CA TYR A 154 -3.49 6.66 18.38
C TYR A 154 -2.93 7.87 19.13
N GLN A 155 -1.89 7.65 19.93
CA GLN A 155 -1.11 8.73 20.52
C GLN A 155 -0.19 9.35 19.47
N PHE A 156 -0.20 10.68 19.35
CA PHE A 156 0.61 11.40 18.38
C PHE A 156 1.78 12.09 19.08
N HIS A 157 3.01 11.69 18.73
CA HIS A 157 4.25 12.19 19.33
C HIS A 157 5.10 12.95 18.31
N THR A 158 5.93 13.87 18.79
CA THR A 158 6.95 14.56 18.01
C THR A 158 8.27 14.57 18.75
N THR A 159 9.37 14.77 18.01
CA THR A 159 10.67 15.07 18.59
C THR A 159 11.42 16.05 17.69
N ASP A 160 12.18 16.94 18.32
CA ASP A 160 13.14 17.84 17.68
C ASP A 160 14.50 17.15 17.44
N GLN A 161 14.77 16.05 18.14
CA GLN A 161 16.04 15.31 18.14
C GLN A 161 16.05 14.15 17.15
N SER A 162 15.97 14.51 15.87
CA SER A 162 15.96 13.58 14.74
C SER A 162 17.08 12.56 14.65
N VAL A 163 18.29 12.94 15.06
CA VAL A 163 19.49 12.11 14.92
C VAL A 163 19.48 10.99 15.96
N PHE A 164 18.84 11.23 17.10
CA PHE A 164 18.73 10.31 18.22
C PHE A 164 17.50 9.41 18.15
N LEU A 165 16.51 9.76 17.31
CA LEU A 165 15.26 9.00 17.16
C LEU A 165 15.49 7.48 16.98
N PRO A 166 16.36 6.98 16.07
CA PRO A 166 16.56 5.55 15.93
C PRO A 166 17.08 4.90 17.22
N HIS A 167 18.04 5.53 17.89
CA HIS A 167 18.60 5.03 19.14
C HIS A 167 17.57 5.01 20.27
N MET A 168 16.76 6.07 20.39
CA MET A 168 15.66 6.13 21.35
C MET A 168 14.64 5.00 21.11
N LEU A 169 14.23 4.78 19.85
CA LEU A 169 13.29 3.71 19.51
C LEU A 169 13.87 2.31 19.76
N GLU A 170 15.17 2.11 19.56
CA GLU A 170 15.83 0.83 19.86
C GLU A 170 15.77 0.47 21.35
N MET A 171 15.78 1.48 22.24
CA MET A 171 15.66 1.29 23.68
C MET A 171 14.24 0.98 24.16
N LEU A 172 13.20 1.27 23.35
CA LEU A 172 11.82 1.02 23.74
C LEU A 172 11.46 -0.47 23.67
N PRO A 173 10.59 -0.99 24.56
CA PRO A 173 9.97 -2.31 24.38
C PRO A 173 9.24 -2.42 23.03
N GLU A 174 9.18 -3.62 22.42
CA GLU A 174 8.50 -3.79 21.12
C GLU A 174 7.03 -3.32 21.15
N ALA A 175 6.34 -3.52 22.27
CA ALA A 175 4.95 -3.10 22.45
C ALA A 175 4.76 -1.58 22.43
N GLU A 176 5.82 -0.80 22.69
CA GLU A 176 5.80 0.66 22.75
C GLU A 176 6.37 1.31 21.47
N LEU A 177 6.83 0.50 20.50
CA LEU A 177 7.30 1.02 19.22
C LEU A 177 6.15 1.69 18.46
N PRO A 178 6.45 2.78 17.73
CA PRO A 178 5.44 3.43 16.92
C PRO A 178 4.96 2.53 15.80
N THR A 179 3.66 2.65 15.52
CA THR A 179 2.97 1.92 14.46
C THR A 179 3.16 2.58 13.09
N LEU A 180 3.49 3.88 13.08
CA LEU A 180 3.75 4.67 11.88
C LEU A 180 4.71 5.82 12.18
N LEU A 181 5.64 6.07 11.26
CA LEU A 181 6.56 7.20 11.29
C LEU A 181 6.28 8.16 10.13
N LEU A 182 6.22 9.46 10.44
CA LEU A 182 6.09 10.56 9.49
C LEU A 182 7.39 11.38 9.53
N LEU A 183 8.22 11.31 8.50
CA LEU A 183 9.48 12.05 8.40
C LEU A 183 9.31 13.22 7.43
N ASP A 184 9.48 14.46 7.89
CA ASP A 184 9.47 15.63 7.01
C ASP A 184 10.89 16.04 6.62
N ALA A 185 11.26 15.74 5.37
CA ALA A 185 12.57 15.96 4.78
C ALA A 185 12.64 17.18 3.86
N ARG A 186 11.64 18.07 3.88
CA ARG A 186 11.58 19.25 2.99
C ARG A 186 12.62 20.33 3.30
N THR A 187 13.04 20.45 4.56
CA THR A 187 14.02 21.45 5.04
C THR A 187 15.34 20.83 5.49
N ALA A 188 15.28 19.65 6.13
CA ALA A 188 16.44 18.92 6.66
C ALA A 188 16.71 17.60 5.90
N THR A 189 16.76 17.67 4.56
CA THR A 189 16.71 16.48 3.69
C THR A 189 17.81 15.45 4.00
N ARG A 190 19.09 15.86 4.01
CA ARG A 190 20.21 14.94 4.23
C ARG A 190 20.13 14.24 5.58
N GLU A 191 19.81 14.99 6.62
CA GLU A 191 19.65 14.47 7.98
C GLU A 191 18.48 13.49 8.08
N ARG A 192 17.32 13.83 7.50
CA ARG A 192 16.12 12.96 7.49
C ARG A 192 16.35 11.67 6.71
N LEU A 193 17.06 11.72 5.59
CA LEU A 193 17.45 10.52 4.84
C LEU A 193 18.45 9.66 5.62
N SER A 194 19.40 10.26 6.35
CA SER A 194 20.30 9.53 7.24
C SER A 194 19.56 8.86 8.41
N THR A 195 18.58 9.53 9.01
CA THR A 195 17.71 8.93 10.02
C THR A 195 16.89 7.79 9.43
N LEU A 196 16.31 7.95 8.25
CA LEU A 196 15.59 6.88 7.55
C LEU A 196 16.49 5.66 7.27
N HIS A 197 17.70 5.89 6.77
CA HIS A 197 18.66 4.81 6.52
C HIS A 197 18.92 3.99 7.79
N ARG A 198 19.17 4.65 8.93
CA ARG A 198 19.41 3.98 10.22
C ARG A 198 18.20 3.21 10.72
N LEU A 199 16.99 3.76 10.57
CA LEU A 199 15.74 3.05 10.90
C LEU A 199 15.59 1.76 10.09
N LYS A 200 15.95 1.80 8.79
CA LYS A 200 15.80 0.66 7.89
C LYS A 200 16.95 -0.35 7.96
N ALA A 201 18.11 0.05 8.46
CA ALA A 201 19.22 -0.84 8.77
C ALA A 201 19.00 -1.67 10.06
N SER A 202 18.18 -1.19 10.99
CA SER A 202 17.91 -1.87 12.26
C SER A 202 16.90 -3.01 12.11
N ASP A 203 17.27 -4.24 12.52
CA ASP A 203 16.40 -5.42 12.43
C ASP A 203 15.07 -5.24 13.20
N LYS A 204 15.13 -4.50 14.31
CA LYS A 204 13.99 -4.20 15.18
C LYS A 204 13.08 -3.12 14.60
N LEU A 205 13.65 -2.09 13.98
CA LEU A 205 12.89 -0.91 13.55
C LEU A 205 12.49 -0.94 12.07
N ARG A 206 13.16 -1.73 11.22
CA ARG A 206 12.93 -1.70 9.77
C ARG A 206 11.50 -2.02 9.33
N SER A 207 10.77 -2.77 10.16
CA SER A 207 9.37 -3.10 9.91
C SER A 207 8.45 -1.91 10.12
N ILE A 208 8.82 -0.91 10.91
CA ILE A 208 7.99 0.27 11.17
C ILE A 208 7.80 1.03 9.85
N PRO A 209 6.54 1.22 9.38
CA PRO A 209 6.28 1.96 8.16
C PRO A 209 6.67 3.43 8.30
N VAL A 210 7.32 3.95 7.26
CA VAL A 210 7.75 5.35 7.19
C VAL A 210 7.12 6.03 5.98
N ILE A 211 6.44 7.14 6.23
CA ILE A 211 6.02 8.11 5.21
C ILE A 211 7.02 9.26 5.22
N LEU A 212 7.64 9.55 4.08
CA LEU A 212 8.61 10.61 3.91
C LEU A 212 8.00 11.76 3.11
N PHE A 213 7.98 12.96 3.68
CA PHE A 213 7.63 14.17 2.93
C PHE A 213 8.89 14.79 2.32
N VAL A 214 8.86 15.08 1.03
CA VAL A 214 10.02 15.60 0.28
C VAL A 214 9.65 16.83 -0.53
N LEU A 215 10.66 17.57 -0.99
CA LEU A 215 10.47 18.65 -1.96
C LEU A 215 9.89 18.09 -3.27
N PRO A 216 9.13 18.89 -4.05
CA PRO A 216 8.50 18.44 -5.29
C PRO A 216 9.50 18.37 -6.45
N THR A 217 10.52 17.53 -6.31
CA THR A 217 11.50 17.22 -7.35
C THR A 217 11.58 15.71 -7.54
N ASP A 218 11.79 15.28 -8.78
CA ASP A 218 11.89 13.85 -9.11
C ASP A 218 13.04 13.19 -8.34
N GLN A 219 14.18 13.87 -8.22
CA GLN A 219 15.34 13.38 -7.47
C GLN A 219 15.00 13.12 -6.00
N ALA A 220 14.30 14.04 -5.32
CA ALA A 220 13.96 13.85 -3.91
C ALA A 220 12.98 12.69 -3.70
N VAL A 221 12.09 12.45 -4.67
CA VAL A 221 11.18 11.30 -4.66
C VAL A 221 11.96 10.00 -4.86
N ILE A 222 12.86 9.94 -5.84
CA ILE A 222 13.73 8.79 -6.11
C ILE A 222 14.58 8.47 -4.89
N ASP A 223 15.24 9.48 -4.31
CA ASP A 223 16.09 9.33 -3.13
C ASP A 223 15.30 8.75 -1.95
N GLY A 224 14.08 9.23 -1.72
CA GLY A 224 13.21 8.71 -0.66
C GLY A 224 12.93 7.21 -0.78
N TYR A 225 12.64 6.73 -1.99
CA TYR A 225 12.39 5.30 -2.24
C TYR A 225 13.67 4.47 -2.21
N MET A 226 14.80 5.00 -2.68
CA MET A 226 16.11 4.33 -2.58
C MET A 226 16.50 4.10 -1.11
N HIS A 227 16.08 4.99 -0.21
CA HIS A 227 16.24 4.84 1.24
C HIS A 227 15.13 4.00 1.91
N GLN A 228 14.31 3.30 1.12
CA GLN A 228 13.28 2.37 1.59
C GLN A 228 12.13 3.01 2.40
N ALA A 229 11.78 4.27 2.12
CA ALA A 229 10.52 4.83 2.62
C ALA A 229 9.33 3.99 2.09
N ASN A 230 8.33 3.74 2.93
CA ASN A 230 7.14 2.98 2.55
C ASN A 230 6.21 3.81 1.65
N SER A 231 6.21 5.14 1.85
CA SER A 231 5.55 6.12 1.00
C SER A 231 6.38 7.39 0.94
N VAL A 232 6.48 8.00 -0.23
CA VAL A 232 7.13 9.30 -0.43
C VAL A 232 6.10 10.27 -0.97
N ILE A 233 5.93 11.41 -0.30
CA ILE A 233 4.93 12.42 -0.63
C ILE A 233 5.64 13.74 -0.91
N SER A 234 5.59 14.18 -2.16
CA SER A 234 6.10 15.49 -2.57
C SER A 234 5.14 16.59 -2.13
N ALA A 235 5.64 17.59 -1.39
CA ALA A 235 4.87 18.77 -1.00
C ALA A 235 5.77 20.01 -0.98
N ALA A 236 5.23 21.15 -1.43
CA ALA A 236 5.95 22.42 -1.34
C ALA A 236 6.16 22.83 0.13
N PRO A 237 7.32 23.41 0.49
CA PRO A 237 7.61 23.80 1.87
C PRO A 237 6.82 25.04 2.33
N VAL A 238 6.50 25.96 1.41
CA VAL A 238 5.88 27.28 1.69
C VAL A 238 4.51 27.18 2.37
N HIS A 239 3.76 26.10 2.13
CA HIS A 239 2.37 25.97 2.59
C HIS A 239 2.20 24.97 3.76
N GLY A 240 3.29 24.45 4.32
CA GLY A 240 3.19 23.35 5.30
C GLY A 240 2.56 22.09 4.70
N LEU A 241 1.99 21.22 5.54
CA LEU A 241 1.13 20.12 5.08
C LEU A 241 -0.33 20.57 5.08
N SER A 242 -1.17 19.97 4.23
CA SER A 242 -2.61 20.28 4.18
C SER A 242 -3.46 19.29 4.99
N ASP A 243 -4.64 19.73 5.42
CA ASP A 243 -5.61 18.93 6.17
C ASP A 243 -6.05 17.69 5.39
N ASP A 244 -6.46 17.87 4.12
CA ASP A 244 -6.86 16.78 3.22
C ASP A 244 -5.78 15.69 3.08
N LEU A 245 -4.51 16.10 3.02
CA LEU A 245 -3.39 15.17 2.89
C LEU A 245 -3.25 14.34 4.17
N LEU A 246 -3.26 15.00 5.31
CA LEU A 246 -3.15 14.34 6.63
C LEU A 246 -4.35 13.43 6.90
N GLN A 247 -5.56 13.83 6.52
CA GLN A 247 -6.75 13.00 6.64
C GLN A 247 -6.65 11.75 5.77
N ARG A 248 -6.18 11.86 4.52
CA ARG A 248 -5.93 10.70 3.65
C ARG A 248 -4.87 9.76 4.24
N ILE A 249 -3.83 10.30 4.88
CA ILE A 249 -2.81 9.50 5.57
C ILE A 249 -3.43 8.73 6.74
N CYS A 250 -4.19 9.39 7.61
CA CYS A 250 -4.92 8.75 8.72
C CYS A 250 -5.82 7.61 8.23
N LEU A 251 -6.69 7.89 7.25
CA LEU A 251 -7.63 6.91 6.72
C LEU A 251 -6.90 5.72 6.12
N PHE A 252 -5.87 5.96 5.30
CA PHE A 252 -5.16 4.87 4.66
C PHE A 252 -4.33 4.05 5.65
N TRP A 253 -3.42 4.69 6.38
CA TRP A 253 -2.44 3.95 7.17
C TRP A 253 -2.99 3.40 8.48
N LEU A 254 -3.97 4.04 9.10
CA LEU A 254 -4.44 3.67 10.44
C LEU A 254 -5.78 2.93 10.43
N HIS A 255 -6.55 3.00 9.33
CA HIS A 255 -7.83 2.30 9.21
C HIS A 255 -7.84 1.22 8.12
N MET A 256 -7.17 1.44 6.98
CA MET A 256 -7.20 0.48 5.86
C MET A 256 -6.03 -0.50 5.86
N VAL A 257 -4.83 -0.07 6.28
CA VAL A 257 -3.63 -0.91 6.28
C VAL A 257 -3.54 -1.75 7.54
N GLN A 258 -3.19 -3.03 7.38
CA GLN A 258 -2.73 -3.87 8.50
C GLN A 258 -1.27 -3.51 8.82
N LEU A 259 -1.09 -2.61 9.79
CA LEU A 259 0.23 -2.24 10.28
C LEU A 259 0.89 -3.42 11.02
N PRO A 260 2.22 -3.52 10.99
CA PRO A 260 2.92 -4.52 11.78
C PRO A 260 2.60 -4.34 13.26
N THR A 261 2.01 -5.35 13.88
CA THR A 261 1.92 -5.43 15.33
C THR A 261 3.25 -5.92 15.89
N ALA A 262 3.59 -5.51 17.12
CA ALA A 262 4.76 -6.03 17.81
C ALA A 262 4.68 -7.56 17.81
N LYS A 263 5.78 -8.24 17.45
CA LYS A 263 5.78 -9.70 17.41
C LYS A 263 5.51 -10.18 18.82
N THR A 264 4.33 -10.71 19.07
CA THR A 264 4.12 -11.47 20.30
C THR A 264 5.02 -12.69 20.18
N THR A 265 6.17 -12.67 20.85
CA THR A 265 6.99 -13.86 21.04
C THR A 265 6.13 -14.85 21.82
N GLY A 266 5.38 -15.68 21.09
CA GLY A 266 4.78 -16.87 21.64
C GLY A 266 5.92 -17.74 22.15
N ARG A 267 6.06 -17.81 23.48
CA ARG A 267 6.84 -18.85 24.14
C ARG A 267 6.28 -20.19 23.67
N PHE A 268 6.92 -20.79 22.66
CA PHE A 268 6.83 -22.23 22.50
C PHE A 268 7.55 -22.83 23.70
N ALA A 269 6.78 -23.30 24.68
CA ALA A 269 7.29 -24.21 25.68
C ALA A 269 7.79 -25.47 24.93
N PRO A 270 9.01 -25.95 25.20
CA PRO A 270 9.43 -27.22 24.66
C PRO A 270 8.60 -28.31 25.33
N PHE A 271 7.94 -29.13 24.52
CA PHE A 271 7.43 -30.41 24.97
C PHE A 271 8.64 -31.31 25.23
N TYR A 272 8.94 -31.57 26.49
CA TYR A 272 9.62 -32.77 26.98
C TYR A 272 8.86 -33.27 28.21
#